data_AF-A0A1Y4LHP1-F1
#
_entry.id   AF-A0A1Y4LHP1-F1
#
_cell.length_a   1.000
_cell.length_b   1.000
_cell.length_c   1.000
_cell.angle_alpha   90.00
_cell.angle_beta   90.00
_cell.angle_gamma   90.00
#
_symmetry.space_group_name_H-M   'P 1'
#
loop_
_entity.id
_entity.type
_entity.pdbx_description
1 polymer ?
#
loop_
_entity_poly.entity_id
_entity_poly.type
_entity_poly.pdbx_seq_one_letter_code
_entity_poly.pdbx_strand_id
1 'polypeptide(L)'
;MPWCPHCKTEYQAGITKCADCGADLVDHLPQEQLVFDGQPVFLTEVHHDAEAVLLVQLLQDNGIPVLQHGCNEADHLSMLYTGATLCGQKLYVSSHQLTQAKEIVQAYQSKKGDFLYDPDAFTQSDDSESVNIDGKDDKSNPHPRKLIRLAIICAISLLIGFQSPVRGILVFLVLSCAAYLLS
;
A
#
# COMPACT_ATOMS: atom_id res chain seq x y z
N MET A 1 21.86 11.70 -27.43
CA MET A 1 21.72 10.31 -27.92
C MET A 1 20.33 10.21 -28.54
N PRO A 2 20.17 9.62 -29.74
CA PRO A 2 18.87 9.49 -30.39
C PRO A 2 17.98 8.43 -29.70
N TRP A 3 16.67 8.65 -29.74
CA TRP A 3 15.64 7.82 -29.10
C TRP A 3 14.59 7.39 -30.11
N CYS A 4 14.03 6.20 -29.93
CA CYS A 4 12.87 5.78 -30.72
C CYS A 4 11.58 6.37 -30.13
N PRO A 5 10.77 7.14 -30.89
CA PRO A 5 9.55 7.76 -30.36
C PRO A 5 8.45 6.76 -29.97
N HIS A 6 8.50 5.53 -30.50
CA HIS A 6 7.51 4.49 -30.21
C HIS A 6 8.00 3.49 -29.15
N CYS A 7 9.21 2.97 -29.31
CA CYS A 7 9.77 1.96 -28.40
C CYS A 7 10.39 2.58 -27.14
N LYS A 8 10.67 3.88 -27.14
CA LYS A 8 11.37 4.61 -26.07
C LYS A 8 12.78 4.06 -25.78
N THR A 9 13.38 3.32 -26.72
CA THR A 9 14.75 2.80 -26.63
C THR A 9 15.78 3.86 -27.01
N GLU A 10 16.87 3.93 -26.25
CA GLU A 10 18.03 4.79 -26.54
C GLU A 10 18.99 4.13 -27.54
N TYR A 11 19.55 4.93 -28.43
CA TYR A 11 20.49 4.50 -29.45
C TYR A 11 21.80 5.29 -29.39
N GLN A 12 22.87 4.69 -29.89
CA GLN A 12 24.14 5.38 -30.10
C GLN A 12 24.03 6.39 -31.25
N ALA A 13 24.86 7.44 -31.18
CA ALA A 13 24.95 8.43 -32.24
C ALA A 13 25.36 7.80 -33.59
N GLY A 14 24.72 8.24 -34.67
CA GLY A 14 24.95 7.71 -36.03
C GLY A 14 23.92 6.67 -36.48
N ILE A 15 23.10 6.13 -35.57
CA ILE A 15 21.92 5.34 -35.92
C ILE A 15 20.74 6.30 -36.15
N THR A 16 20.02 6.13 -37.25
CA THR A 16 18.91 7.02 -37.63
C THR A 16 17.54 6.33 -37.63
N LYS A 17 17.51 5.00 -37.57
CA LYS A 17 16.26 4.21 -37.58
C LYS A 17 16.26 3.16 -36.48
N CYS A 18 15.09 2.97 -35.87
CA CYS A 18 14.86 1.92 -34.89
C CYS A 18 14.91 0.53 -35.55
N ALA A 19 15.64 -0.41 -34.94
CA ALA A 19 15.73 -1.78 -35.45
C ALA A 19 14.43 -2.58 -35.26
N ASP A 20 13.64 -2.25 -34.23
CA ASP A 20 12.43 -3.00 -33.87
C ASP A 20 11.19 -2.51 -34.61
N CYS A 21 10.96 -1.19 -34.66
CA CYS A 21 9.75 -0.61 -35.26
C CYS A 21 9.98 0.14 -36.58
N GLY A 22 11.24 0.38 -36.98
CA GLY A 22 11.58 1.04 -38.24
C GLY A 22 11.35 2.56 -38.28
N ALA A 23 10.88 3.18 -37.20
CA ALA A 23 10.67 4.62 -37.13
C ALA A 23 11.99 5.41 -37.07
N ASP A 24 11.95 6.64 -37.56
CA ASP A 24 13.09 7.56 -37.49
C ASP A 24 13.33 7.97 -36.03
N LEU A 25 14.59 7.97 -35.64
CA LEU A 25 14.98 8.31 -34.27
C LEU A 25 14.99 9.83 -34.07
N VAL A 26 14.57 10.26 -32.88
CA VAL A 26 14.48 11.66 -32.47
C VAL A 26 15.51 11.96 -31.39
N ASP A 27 16.04 13.18 -31.33
CA ASP A 27 17.04 13.54 -30.31
C ASP A 27 16.47 13.55 -28.88
N HIS A 28 15.17 13.81 -28.74
CA HIS A 28 14.46 13.85 -27.48
C HIS A 28 13.04 13.33 -27.67
N LEU A 29 12.56 12.54 -26.70
CA LEU A 29 11.18 12.10 -26.69
C LEU A 29 10.26 13.31 -26.40
N PRO A 30 9.10 13.40 -27.07
CA PRO A 30 8.10 14.41 -26.71
C PRO A 30 7.64 14.15 -25.27
N GLN A 31 7.69 15.19 -24.44
CA GLN A 31 7.16 15.13 -23.09
C GLN A 31 5.64 15.30 -23.16
N GLU A 32 4.89 14.24 -22.89
CA GLU A 32 3.43 14.33 -22.73
C GLU A 32 3.12 15.15 -21.48
N GLN A 33 2.80 16.42 -21.67
CA GLN A 33 2.29 17.27 -20.61
C GLN A 33 0.78 17.13 -20.58
N LEU A 34 0.27 16.44 -19.57
CA LEU A 34 -1.16 16.42 -19.32
C LEU A 34 -1.60 17.78 -18.81
N VAL A 35 -2.54 18.41 -19.52
CA VAL A 35 -3.14 19.68 -19.12
C VAL A 35 -4.34 19.39 -18.24
N PHE A 36 -4.35 19.93 -17.02
CA PHE A 36 -5.53 19.84 -16.17
C PHE A 36 -6.63 20.79 -16.69
N ASP A 37 -7.77 20.24 -17.07
CA ASP A 37 -8.91 20.97 -17.60
C ASP A 37 -10.18 20.78 -16.75
N GLY A 38 -11.08 21.76 -16.78
CA GLY A 38 -12.35 21.68 -16.07
C GLY A 38 -12.29 21.93 -14.56
N GLN A 39 -13.38 21.60 -13.87
CA GLN A 39 -13.52 21.85 -12.43
C GLN A 39 -12.87 20.72 -11.62
N PRO A 40 -12.04 21.03 -10.62
CA PRO A 40 -11.42 20.03 -9.77
C PRO A 40 -12.45 19.39 -8.84
N VAL A 41 -12.53 18.07 -8.87
CA VAL A 41 -13.41 17.28 -8.02
C VAL A 41 -12.57 16.31 -7.20
N PHE A 42 -12.89 16.20 -5.91
CA PHE A 42 -12.21 15.31 -4.99
C PHE A 42 -12.35 13.85 -5.43
N LEU A 43 -11.22 13.16 -5.54
CA LEU A 43 -11.15 11.73 -5.89
C LEU A 43 -10.99 10.87 -4.63
N THR A 44 -9.88 11.06 -3.90
CA THR A 44 -9.53 10.25 -2.73
C THR A 44 -8.46 10.94 -1.87
N GLU A 45 -8.28 10.46 -0.64
CA GLU A 45 -7.22 10.87 0.27
C GLU A 45 -6.26 9.70 0.51
N VAL A 46 -4.97 9.98 0.45
CA VAL A 46 -3.89 8.99 0.53
C VAL A 46 -2.98 9.35 1.69
N HIS A 47 -2.77 8.45 2.64
CA HIS A 47 -2.05 8.75 3.89
C HIS A 47 -0.52 8.58 3.81
N HIS A 48 0.00 8.06 2.70
CA HIS A 48 1.43 7.77 2.53
C HIS A 48 1.93 8.35 1.21
N ASP A 49 3.01 9.12 1.26
CA ASP A 49 3.57 9.80 0.07
C ASP A 49 3.97 8.80 -1.02
N ALA A 50 4.52 7.63 -0.64
CA ALA A 50 4.86 6.58 -1.60
C ALA A 50 3.64 6.04 -2.37
N GLU A 51 2.50 5.89 -1.69
CA GLU A 51 1.25 5.49 -2.34
C GLU A 51 0.68 6.62 -3.21
N ALA A 52 0.80 7.87 -2.76
CA ALA A 52 0.33 9.02 -3.52
C ALA A 52 1.08 9.14 -4.86
N VAL A 53 2.40 8.98 -4.85
CA VAL A 53 3.23 8.99 -6.07
C VAL A 53 2.79 7.88 -7.03
N LEU A 54 2.58 6.66 -6.53
CA LEU A 54 2.17 5.52 -7.36
C LEU A 54 0.78 5.73 -7.99
N LEU A 55 -0.18 6.21 -7.21
CA LEU A 55 -1.53 6.49 -7.69
C LEU A 55 -1.54 7.63 -8.72
N VAL A 56 -0.78 8.71 -8.46
CA VAL A 56 -0.65 9.82 -9.40
C VAL A 56 -0.06 9.35 -10.72
N GLN A 57 1.03 8.59 -10.69
CA GLN A 57 1.65 8.05 -11.91
C GLN A 57 0.68 7.14 -12.66
N LEU A 58 0.00 6.24 -11.97
CA LEU A 58 -0.98 5.33 -12.57
C LEU A 58 -2.11 6.11 -13.29
N LEU A 59 -2.63 7.17 -12.67
CA LEU A 59 -3.66 8.01 -13.26
C LEU A 59 -3.12 8.78 -14.48
N GLN A 60 -1.91 9.33 -14.39
CA GLN A 60 -1.29 10.05 -15.50
C GLN A 60 -0.97 9.14 -16.69
N ASP A 61 -0.50 7.91 -16.45
CA ASP A 61 -0.28 6.91 -17.51
C ASP A 61 -1.59 6.53 -18.22
N ASN A 62 -2.73 6.75 -17.57
CA ASN A 62 -4.08 6.58 -18.15
C ASN A 62 -4.65 7.89 -18.73
N GLY A 63 -3.84 8.93 -18.86
CA GLY A 63 -4.22 10.23 -19.43
C GLY A 63 -5.06 11.12 -18.50
N ILE A 64 -5.06 10.84 -17.19
CA ILE A 64 -5.84 11.58 -16.19
C ILE A 64 -4.90 12.51 -15.41
N PRO A 65 -4.91 13.84 -15.67
CA PRO A 65 -4.16 14.79 -14.87
C PRO A 65 -4.73 14.86 -13.44
N VAL A 66 -3.84 14.95 -12.45
CA VAL A 66 -4.19 14.95 -11.03
C VAL A 66 -3.65 16.21 -10.36
N LEU A 67 -4.50 16.87 -9.58
CA LEU A 67 -4.09 17.92 -8.65
C LEU A 67 -3.90 17.31 -7.26
N GLN A 68 -2.78 17.66 -6.64
CA GLN A 68 -2.39 17.20 -5.29
C GLN A 68 -2.51 18.37 -4.31
N HIS A 69 -3.07 18.10 -3.14
CA HIS A 69 -3.14 19.06 -2.04
C HIS A 69 -2.85 18.36 -0.71
N GLY A 70 -2.17 19.03 0.22
CA GLY A 70 -1.97 18.50 1.57
C GLY A 70 -3.31 18.24 2.27
N CYS A 71 -3.37 17.29 3.20
CA CYS A 71 -4.59 17.06 3.98
C CYS A 71 -4.89 18.24 4.93
N ASN A 72 -3.86 18.97 5.36
CA ASN A 72 -3.95 20.21 6.13
C ASN A 72 -2.96 21.31 5.67
N GLU A 73 -3.11 22.52 6.22
CA GLU A 73 -2.24 23.67 5.90
C GLU A 73 -0.77 23.49 6.29
N ALA A 74 -0.49 22.70 7.34
CA ALA A 74 0.87 22.44 7.79
C ALA A 74 1.63 21.51 6.83
N ASP A 75 0.92 20.66 6.06
CA ASP A 75 1.56 19.75 5.10
C ASP A 75 2.25 20.48 3.97
N HIS A 76 1.72 21.63 3.52
CA HIS A 76 2.37 22.42 2.48
C HIS A 76 3.75 22.89 2.94
N LEU A 77 3.84 23.38 4.18
CA LEU A 77 5.13 23.74 4.78
C LEU A 77 6.02 22.50 4.97
N SER A 78 5.47 21.41 5.51
CA SER A 78 6.22 20.16 5.71
C SER A 78 6.84 19.66 4.40
N MET A 79 6.08 19.66 3.30
CA MET A 79 6.55 19.25 1.98
C MET A 79 7.72 20.12 1.50
N LEU A 80 7.65 21.45 1.66
CA LEU A 80 8.71 22.36 1.24
C LEU A 80 10.01 22.20 2.05
N TYR A 81 9.91 21.92 3.35
CA TYR A 81 11.09 21.82 4.23
C TYR A 81 11.67 20.40 4.33
N THR A 82 10.84 19.37 4.26
CA THR A 82 11.22 17.98 4.52
C THR A 82 11.09 17.06 3.32
N GLY A 83 10.35 17.49 2.28
CA GLY A 83 10.00 16.65 1.13
C GLY A 83 8.92 15.60 1.44
N ALA A 84 8.21 15.71 2.56
CA ALA A 84 7.17 14.76 2.98
C ALA A 84 5.94 15.45 3.59
N THR A 85 4.78 14.82 3.48
CA THR A 85 3.55 15.24 4.16
C THR A 85 3.44 14.63 5.55
N LEU A 86 2.68 15.27 6.46
CA LEU A 86 2.47 14.77 7.82
C LEU A 86 1.29 13.81 7.92
N CYS A 87 0.19 14.08 7.19
CA CYS A 87 -1.01 13.23 7.22
C CYS A 87 -1.39 12.62 5.86
N GLY A 88 -0.64 12.93 4.79
CA GLY A 88 -0.93 12.50 3.44
C GLY A 88 -1.40 13.61 2.49
N GLN A 89 -2.08 13.19 1.42
CA GLN A 89 -2.44 14.05 0.29
C GLN A 89 -3.87 13.75 -0.19
N LYS A 90 -4.59 14.81 -0.55
CA LYS A 90 -5.88 14.78 -1.21
C LYS A 90 -5.66 14.91 -2.71
N LEU A 91 -6.22 13.97 -3.47
CA LEU A 91 -6.14 13.92 -4.91
C LEU A 91 -7.44 14.45 -5.53
N TYR A 92 -7.29 15.29 -6.54
CA TYR A 92 -8.40 15.88 -7.30
C TYR A 92 -8.20 15.62 -8.79
N VAL A 93 -9.31 15.37 -9.49
CA VAL A 93 -9.35 15.14 -10.93
C VAL A 93 -10.44 16.01 -11.56
N SER A 94 -10.39 16.16 -12.88
CA SER A 94 -11.42 16.86 -13.62
C SER A 94 -12.78 16.19 -13.46
N SER A 95 -13.85 16.99 -13.34
CA SER A 95 -15.23 16.49 -13.16
C SER A 95 -15.65 15.43 -14.18
N HIS A 96 -15.20 15.56 -15.43
CA HIS A 96 -15.55 14.65 -16.52
C HIS A 96 -14.85 13.28 -16.43
N GLN A 97 -13.70 13.21 -15.74
CA GLN A 97 -12.88 12.00 -15.64
C GLN A 97 -13.03 11.28 -14.29
N LEU A 98 -13.86 11.81 -13.38
CA LEU A 98 -14.05 11.28 -12.04
C LEU A 98 -14.44 9.79 -12.02
N THR A 99 -15.33 9.37 -12.91
CA THR A 99 -15.79 7.97 -12.97
C THR A 99 -14.63 7.03 -13.33
N GLN A 100 -13.89 7.35 -14.39
CA GLN A 100 -12.73 6.58 -14.83
C GLN A 100 -11.64 6.53 -13.76
N ALA A 101 -11.34 7.67 -13.12
CA ALA A 101 -10.35 7.74 -12.06
C ALA A 101 -10.73 6.85 -10.85
N LYS A 102 -12.02 6.82 -10.48
CA LYS A 102 -12.51 5.97 -9.39
C LYS A 102 -12.35 4.49 -9.69
N GLU A 103 -12.65 4.06 -10.91
CA GLU A 103 -12.48 2.67 -11.34
C GLU A 103 -11.01 2.23 -11.22
N ILE A 104 -10.07 3.09 -11.67
CA ILE A 104 -8.64 2.82 -11.57
C ILE A 104 -8.19 2.72 -10.11
N VAL A 105 -8.59 3.68 -9.26
CA VAL A 105 -8.26 3.68 -7.83
C VAL A 105 -8.82 2.43 -7.13
N GLN A 106 -10.06 2.04 -7.43
CA GLN A 106 -10.67 0.85 -6.85
C GLN A 106 -9.95 -0.43 -7.30
N ALA A 107 -9.58 -0.53 -8.58
CA ALA A 107 -8.81 -1.66 -9.08
C ALA A 107 -7.45 -1.76 -8.38
N TYR A 108 -6.75 -0.63 -8.20
CA TYR A 108 -5.50 -0.57 -7.44
C TYR A 108 -5.69 -1.05 -6.00
N GLN A 109 -6.69 -0.52 -5.29
CA GLN A 109 -6.97 -0.88 -3.90
C GLN A 109 -7.34 -2.37 -3.74
N SER A 110 -8.08 -2.94 -4.69
CA SER A 110 -8.45 -4.37 -4.64
C SER A 110 -7.26 -5.32 -4.74
N LYS A 111 -6.16 -4.87 -5.38
CA LYS A 111 -4.90 -5.60 -5.50
C LYS A 111 -3.88 -5.23 -4.43
N LYS A 112 -4.17 -4.21 -3.61
CA LYS A 112 -3.26 -3.72 -2.58
C LYS A 112 -3.09 -4.79 -1.50
N GLY A 113 -1.87 -5.30 -1.35
CA GLY A 113 -1.55 -6.38 -0.42
C GLY A 113 -1.43 -7.77 -1.06
N ASP A 114 -1.66 -7.90 -2.37
CA ASP A 114 -1.50 -9.15 -3.12
C ASP A 114 -0.04 -9.39 -3.58
N PHE A 115 0.90 -8.55 -3.13
CA PHE A 115 2.31 -8.61 -3.49
C PHE A 115 3.06 -9.71 -2.71
N LEU A 116 3.03 -10.91 -3.32
CA LEU A 116 4.12 -11.89 -3.51
C LEU A 116 5.28 -11.93 -2.51
N TYR A 117 5.01 -12.34 -1.28
CA TYR A 117 5.95 -13.21 -0.58
C TYR A 117 5.32 -14.60 -0.52
N ASP A 118 5.70 -15.45 -1.47
CA ASP A 118 5.54 -16.88 -1.29
C ASP A 118 6.78 -17.36 -0.51
N PRO A 119 6.64 -17.74 0.79
CA PRO A 119 7.75 -18.24 1.58
C PRO A 119 8.47 -19.44 0.94
N ASP A 120 7.79 -20.14 0.03
CA ASP A 120 8.27 -21.37 -0.59
C ASP A 120 8.88 -21.13 -1.99
N ALA A 121 8.93 -19.88 -2.48
CA ALA A 121 9.48 -19.55 -3.80
C ALA A 121 10.99 -19.90 -3.96
N PHE A 122 11.72 -20.07 -2.86
CA PHE A 122 13.14 -20.45 -2.84
C PHE A 122 13.39 -21.90 -2.42
N THR A 123 12.36 -22.68 -2.06
CA THR A 123 12.52 -24.10 -1.74
C THR A 123 12.37 -24.93 -3.02
N GLN A 124 13.33 -24.80 -3.93
CA GLN A 124 13.59 -25.88 -4.89
C GLN A 124 14.50 -26.88 -4.20
N SER A 125 13.90 -27.93 -3.65
CA SER A 125 14.61 -29.13 -3.26
C SER A 125 15.04 -29.86 -4.54
N ASP A 126 16.33 -29.79 -4.86
CA ASP A 126 16.95 -30.73 -5.79
C ASP A 126 16.76 -32.16 -5.25
N ASP A 127 16.32 -33.05 -6.13
CA ASP A 127 15.97 -34.43 -5.86
C ASP A 127 17.13 -35.26 -5.28
N SER A 128 16.93 -35.87 -4.12
CA SER A 128 17.57 -37.15 -3.78
C SER A 128 16.73 -37.96 -2.78
N GLU A 129 15.89 -38.83 -3.36
CA GLU A 129 15.44 -40.16 -2.97
C GLU A 129 15.53 -40.68 -1.49
N SER A 130 14.39 -41.28 -1.10
CA SER A 130 14.11 -42.23 0.00
C SER A 130 14.08 -41.63 1.42
N VAL A 131 13.10 -41.87 2.30
CA VAL A 131 12.42 -43.13 2.68
C VAL A 131 11.05 -42.79 3.30
N ASN A 132 10.04 -43.63 3.01
CA ASN A 132 8.72 -43.59 3.67
C ASN A 132 8.82 -43.90 5.17
N ILE A 133 8.19 -43.09 6.02
CA ILE A 133 7.67 -43.54 7.32
C ILE A 133 6.25 -42.99 7.46
N ASP A 134 5.28 -43.90 7.42
CA ASP A 134 3.88 -43.66 7.74
C ASP A 134 3.74 -43.21 9.20
N GLY A 135 3.09 -42.06 9.41
CA GLY A 135 2.74 -41.53 10.72
C GLY A 135 1.42 -40.78 10.64
N LYS A 136 0.36 -41.43 11.10
CA LYS A 136 -0.97 -40.85 11.22
C LYS A 136 -1.07 -40.05 12.52
N ASP A 137 -1.18 -38.74 12.42
CA ASP A 137 -1.68 -37.93 13.55
C ASP A 137 -2.37 -36.65 13.11
N ASP A 138 -3.70 -36.74 13.18
CA ASP A 138 -4.66 -35.66 13.34
C ASP A 138 -4.29 -34.80 14.56
N LYS A 139 -3.90 -33.54 14.36
CA LYS A 139 -3.66 -32.56 15.45
C LYS A 139 -4.26 -31.20 15.13
N SER A 140 -5.55 -31.13 15.44
CA SER A 140 -6.23 -30.04 16.16
C SER A 140 -5.42 -28.74 16.39
N ASN A 141 -5.94 -27.68 15.77
CA ASN A 141 -5.63 -26.27 15.95
C ASN A 141 -5.63 -25.84 17.44
N PRO A 142 -4.56 -25.21 17.98
CA PRO A 142 -4.54 -24.82 19.39
C PRO A 142 -5.33 -23.53 19.64
N HIS A 143 -6.54 -23.75 20.16
CA HIS A 143 -7.25 -22.94 21.16
C HIS A 143 -7.48 -21.43 20.93
N PRO A 144 -8.60 -21.04 20.28
CA PRO A 144 -9.10 -19.66 20.28
C PRO A 144 -9.62 -19.19 21.66
N ARG A 145 -9.73 -20.09 22.66
CA ARG A 145 -10.38 -19.79 23.95
C ARG A 145 -9.52 -18.95 24.91
N LYS A 146 -8.19 -19.05 24.83
CA LYS A 146 -7.29 -18.27 25.73
C LYS A 146 -7.19 -16.81 25.28
N LEU A 147 -7.11 -16.58 23.98
CA LEU A 147 -7.07 -15.24 23.39
C LEU A 147 -8.40 -14.49 23.56
N ILE A 148 -9.55 -15.18 23.41
CA ILE A 148 -10.86 -14.58 23.66
C ILE A 148 -11.04 -14.21 25.14
N ARG A 149 -10.56 -15.03 26.08
CA ARG A 149 -10.62 -14.72 27.52
C ARG A 149 -9.75 -13.51 27.89
N LEU A 150 -8.55 -13.41 27.31
CA LEU A 150 -7.66 -12.25 27.51
C LEU A 150 -8.28 -10.96 26.96
N ALA A 151 -8.91 -11.01 25.78
CA ALA A 151 -9.58 -9.86 25.19
C ALA A 151 -10.76 -9.36 26.04
N ILE A 152 -11.57 -10.27 26.60
CA ILE A 152 -12.71 -9.92 27.46
C ILE A 152 -12.24 -9.29 28.78
N ILE A 153 -11.18 -9.83 29.40
CA ILE A 153 -10.62 -9.27 30.65
C ILE A 153 -10.05 -7.86 30.41
N CYS A 154 -9.38 -7.65 29.28
CA CYS A 154 -8.83 -6.34 28.91
C CYS A 154 -9.95 -5.30 28.69
N ALA A 155 -11.03 -5.69 27.99
CA ALA A 155 -12.17 -4.82 27.74
C ALA A 155 -12.94 -4.45 29.02
N ILE A 156 -13.13 -5.41 29.93
CA ILE A 156 -13.79 -5.16 31.23
C ILE A 156 -12.93 -4.24 32.11
N SER A 157 -11.60 -4.39 32.07
CA SER A 157 -10.66 -3.54 32.82
C SER A 157 -10.64 -2.10 32.31
N LEU A 158 -10.75 -1.91 30.98
CA LEU A 158 -10.87 -0.60 30.34
C LEU A 158 -12.19 0.10 30.67
N LEU A 159 -13.31 -0.63 30.73
CA LEU A 159 -14.61 -0.09 31.12
C LEU A 159 -14.66 0.32 32.60
N ILE A 160 -14.01 -0.43 33.49
CA ILE A 160 -13.95 -0.12 34.94
C ILE A 160 -12.96 1.02 35.24
N GLY A 161 -11.89 1.14 34.45
CA GLY A 161 -10.88 2.20 34.57
C GLY A 161 -11.39 3.62 34.27
N PHE A 162 -12.53 3.74 33.60
CA PHE A 162 -13.11 5.03 33.19
C PHE A 162 -13.77 5.82 34.34
N GLN A 163 -14.06 5.20 35.50
CA GLN A 163 -14.67 5.90 36.64
C GLN A 163 -13.71 6.19 37.81
N SER A 164 -12.59 5.47 37.98
CA SER A 164 -11.46 5.90 38.83
C SER A 164 -10.22 5.02 38.62
N PRO A 165 -9.05 5.60 38.30
CA PRO A 165 -7.86 4.83 37.90
C PRO A 165 -7.24 3.98 39.03
N VAL A 166 -7.50 4.32 40.30
CA VAL A 166 -6.93 3.64 41.47
C VAL A 166 -7.58 2.27 41.72
N ARG A 167 -8.87 2.09 41.36
CA ARG A 167 -9.59 0.83 41.58
C ARG A 167 -9.33 -0.22 40.50
N GLY A 168 -9.03 0.20 39.26
CA GLY A 168 -8.74 -0.71 38.15
C GLY A 168 -7.48 -1.54 38.35
N ILE A 169 -6.42 -0.92 38.87
CA ILE A 169 -5.13 -1.59 39.12
C ILE A 169 -5.27 -2.67 40.21
N LEU A 170 -6.06 -2.40 41.24
CA LEU A 170 -6.29 -3.34 42.35
C LEU A 170 -7.07 -4.59 41.90
N VAL A 171 -8.09 -4.41 41.07
CA VAL A 171 -8.90 -5.52 40.54
C VAL A 171 -8.10 -6.37 39.55
N PHE A 172 -7.27 -5.75 38.71
CA PHE A 172 -6.40 -6.47 37.77
C PHE A 172 -5.38 -7.34 38.50
N LEU A 173 -4.76 -6.82 39.57
CA LEU A 173 -3.83 -7.58 40.39
C LEU A 173 -4.50 -8.76 41.11
N VAL A 174 -5.72 -8.59 41.64
CA VAL A 174 -6.45 -9.66 42.31
C VAL A 174 -6.89 -10.76 41.33
N LEU A 175 -7.41 -10.39 40.15
CA LEU A 175 -7.84 -11.34 39.13
C LEU A 175 -6.65 -12.09 38.50
N SER A 176 -5.54 -11.40 38.28
CA SER A 176 -4.31 -12.01 37.76
C SER A 176 -3.68 -12.95 38.79
N CYS A 177 -3.75 -12.62 40.08
CA CYS A 177 -3.25 -13.49 41.16
C CYS A 177 -4.12 -14.74 41.34
N ALA A 178 -5.44 -14.60 41.28
CA ALA A 178 -6.37 -15.74 41.34
C ALA A 178 -6.21 -16.71 40.16
N ALA A 179 -5.90 -16.20 38.96
CA ALA A 179 -5.63 -17.03 37.78
C ALA A 179 -4.30 -17.81 37.89
N TYR A 180 -3.31 -17.25 38.58
CA TYR A 180 -2.00 -17.89 38.79
C TYR A 180 -2.04 -19.00 39.86
N LEU A 181 -2.96 -18.92 40.82
CA LEU A 181 -3.14 -19.93 41.88
C LEU A 181 -4.01 -21.13 41.44
N LEU A 182 -4.70 -21.02 40.31
CA LEU A 182 -5.57 -22.08 39.77
C LEU A 182 -4.96 -22.83 38.57
N SER A 183 -3.70 -22.53 38.22
CA SER A 183 -2.92 -23.20 37.18
C SER A 183 -1.79 -24.02 37.78
#